data_AF-A0A1M6ANZ6-F1
#
_entry.id   AF-A0A1M6ANZ6-F1
#
_cell.length_a   1.000
_cell.length_b   1.000
_cell.length_c   1.000
_cell.angle_alpha   90.00
_cell.angle_beta   90.00
_cell.angle_gamma   90.00
#
_symmetry.space_group_name_H-M   'P 1'
#
loop_
_entity.id
_entity.type
_entity.pdbx_description
1 polymer ?
#
loop_
_entity_poly.entity_id
_entity_poly.type
_entity_poly.pdbx_seq_one_letter_code
_entity_poly.pdbx_strand_id
1 'polypeptide(L)'
;MQPEGRVELPFLCYRKEKEGEILNDSEFILSFNRFKREFLQQSGLEEGQLGVLEMFEKWLQMRDNDKQEEIAPVPGTHFNVEKDWRVLLEDICRRVEKYLMKRGIVIKCLSAARWGQAKGSALCLVLPDRRDIFYRLCRTQPRKGPYSGQKIIKGELVLDGHKHSLFLPLLHHQAEMEHRLGFRLERESTRVEETGKYRFKICFPLNERISTRDCEEIARLLTEFIFVTHEYIEKINEAKTG
;
A
#
# COMPACT_ATOMS: atom_id res chain seq x y z
N MET A 1 -17.25 43.84 28.30
CA MET A 1 -17.37 42.47 27.74
C MET A 1 -17.77 42.61 26.28
N GLN A 2 -16.80 42.47 25.38
CA GLN A 2 -17.03 42.43 23.93
C GLN A 2 -17.21 40.98 23.50
N PRO A 3 -18.09 40.67 22.53
CA PRO A 3 -18.18 39.33 21.98
C PRO A 3 -17.05 39.10 20.97
N GLU A 4 -16.39 37.96 21.10
CA GLU A 4 -15.32 37.49 20.21
C GLU A 4 -15.83 37.32 18.78
N GLY A 5 -15.11 37.92 17.84
CA GLY A 5 -15.39 37.83 16.41
C GLY A 5 -15.17 36.41 15.89
N ARG A 6 -16.22 35.85 15.26
CA ARG A 6 -16.06 34.70 14.37
C ARG A 6 -15.24 35.13 13.16
N VAL A 7 -14.05 34.56 13.00
CA VAL A 7 -13.34 34.55 11.72
C VAL A 7 -14.06 33.53 10.84
N GLU A 8 -14.94 34.01 9.97
CA GLU A 8 -15.45 33.18 8.87
C GLU A 8 -14.30 32.87 7.91
N LEU A 9 -13.88 31.61 7.87
CA LEU A 9 -12.93 31.11 6.91
C LEU A 9 -13.54 31.23 5.49
N PRO A 10 -12.85 31.81 4.48
CA PRO A 10 -13.43 32.08 3.15
C PRO A 10 -13.74 30.83 2.30
N PHE A 11 -13.53 29.63 2.85
CA PHE A 11 -13.64 28.35 2.13
C PHE A 11 -15.05 28.01 1.65
N LEU A 12 -16.09 28.78 2.02
CA LEU A 12 -17.48 28.51 1.64
C LEU A 12 -17.96 29.20 0.36
N CYS A 13 -17.13 30.00 -0.34
CA CYS A 13 -17.58 30.76 -1.51
C CYS A 13 -17.11 30.24 -2.88
N TYR A 14 -16.68 28.98 -2.99
CA TYR A 14 -16.54 28.30 -4.30
C TYR A 14 -17.24 26.94 -4.27
N ARG A 15 -18.55 27.00 -3.99
CA ARG A 15 -19.48 25.93 -4.32
C ARG A 15 -20.61 26.51 -5.16
N LYS A 16 -20.27 26.88 -6.39
CA LYS A 16 -21.13 26.88 -7.56
C LYS A 16 -20.27 27.21 -8.77
N GLU A 17 -20.53 26.48 -9.84
CA GLU A 17 -19.94 26.59 -11.18
C GLU A 17 -18.77 25.64 -11.47
N LYS A 18 -19.07 24.74 -12.42
CA LYS A 18 -18.28 23.63 -12.99
C LYS A 18 -18.30 22.31 -12.23
N GLU A 19 -19.51 21.73 -12.18
CA GLU A 19 -19.66 20.28 -12.23
C GLU A 19 -19.03 19.74 -13.53
N GLY A 20 -18.04 18.85 -13.43
CA GLY A 20 -17.72 17.90 -14.50
C GLY A 20 -16.37 18.00 -15.22
N GLU A 21 -15.48 18.94 -14.92
CA GLU A 21 -14.12 18.93 -15.49
C GLU A 21 -13.13 18.22 -14.55
N ILE A 22 -12.68 17.03 -14.94
CA ILE A 22 -11.49 16.40 -14.34
C ILE A 22 -10.30 17.26 -14.76
N LEU A 23 -9.86 18.15 -13.88
CA LEU A 23 -8.63 18.92 -14.09
C LEU A 23 -7.49 17.93 -14.34
N ASN A 24 -6.79 18.08 -15.46
CA ASN A 24 -5.59 17.30 -15.70
C ASN A 24 -4.50 17.69 -14.67
N ASP A 25 -3.52 16.81 -14.46
CA ASP A 25 -2.52 17.00 -13.39
C ASP A 25 -1.79 18.37 -13.48
N SER A 26 -1.56 18.88 -14.69
CA SER A 26 -0.89 20.17 -14.92
C SER A 26 -1.78 21.36 -14.51
N GLU A 27 -3.05 21.34 -14.86
CA GLU A 27 -4.03 22.35 -14.44
C GLU A 27 -4.25 22.36 -12.92
N PHE A 28 -4.22 21.17 -12.30
CA PHE A 28 -4.27 21.04 -10.84
C PHE A 28 -3.03 21.67 -10.18
N ILE A 29 -1.83 21.38 -10.68
CA ILE A 29 -0.57 21.91 -10.12
C ILE A 29 -0.52 23.44 -10.26
N LEU A 30 -0.92 23.99 -11.42
CA LEU A 30 -0.99 25.44 -11.63
C LEU A 30 -1.98 26.11 -10.66
N SER A 31 -3.15 25.50 -10.46
CA SER A 31 -4.16 25.97 -9.52
C SER A 31 -3.63 25.93 -8.09
N PHE A 32 -2.99 24.82 -7.69
CA PHE A 32 -2.36 24.66 -6.38
C PHE A 32 -1.30 25.74 -6.12
N ASN A 33 -0.39 25.98 -7.07
CA ASN A 33 0.67 26.99 -6.92
C ASN A 33 0.11 28.41 -6.82
N ARG A 34 -0.99 28.70 -7.52
CA ARG A 34 -1.70 29.97 -7.36
C ARG A 34 -2.26 30.11 -5.95
N PHE A 35 -3.00 29.12 -5.47
CA PHE A 35 -3.58 29.15 -4.13
C PHE A 35 -2.52 29.16 -3.02
N LYS A 36 -1.40 28.45 -3.21
CA LYS A 36 -0.27 28.49 -2.28
C LYS A 36 0.26 29.91 -2.13
N ARG A 37 0.46 30.64 -3.23
CA ARG A 37 0.95 32.04 -3.18
C ARG A 37 -0.03 32.96 -2.47
N GLU A 38 -1.32 32.84 -2.77
CA GLU A 38 -2.37 33.63 -2.12
C GLU A 38 -2.46 33.32 -0.62
N PHE A 39 -2.40 32.04 -0.25
CA PHE A 39 -2.39 31.59 1.14
C PHE A 39 -1.15 32.10 1.90
N LEU A 40 0.04 32.04 1.30
CA LEU A 40 1.28 32.54 1.91
C LEU A 40 1.27 34.07 2.07
N GLN A 41 0.63 34.81 1.18
CA GLN A 41 0.48 36.27 1.32
C GLN A 41 -0.49 36.67 2.43
N GLN A 42 -1.49 35.84 2.71
CA GLN A 42 -2.52 36.11 3.73
C GLN A 42 -2.16 35.55 5.10
N SER A 43 -1.19 34.64 5.18
CA SER A 43 -0.88 33.87 6.40
C SER A 43 0.51 34.23 6.92
N GLY A 44 0.61 34.70 8.16
CA GLY A 44 1.88 34.84 8.89
C GLY A 44 2.37 33.51 9.44
N LEU A 45 2.72 32.55 8.56
CA LEU A 45 3.10 31.20 8.96
C LEU A 45 4.47 31.16 9.64
N GLU A 46 4.60 30.28 10.62
CA GLU A 46 5.88 29.96 11.25
C GLU A 46 6.76 29.10 10.32
N GLU A 47 8.08 29.16 10.50
CA GLU A 47 9.10 28.53 9.65
C GLU A 47 8.89 27.01 9.48
N GLY A 48 8.39 26.33 10.52
CA GLY A 48 8.06 24.90 10.47
C GLY A 48 6.86 24.56 9.57
N GLN A 49 5.89 25.47 9.41
CA GLN A 49 4.70 25.26 8.59
C GLN A 49 4.98 25.53 7.10
N LEU A 50 5.89 26.48 6.82
CA LEU A 50 6.44 26.72 5.49
C LEU A 50 7.15 25.47 4.94
N GLY A 51 7.94 24.80 5.78
CA GLY A 51 8.64 23.57 5.40
C GLY A 51 7.69 22.44 4.94
N VAL A 52 6.55 22.27 5.59
CA VAL A 52 5.55 21.24 5.20
C VAL A 52 4.91 21.58 3.85
N LEU A 53 4.60 22.85 3.60
CA LEU A 53 4.04 23.34 2.34
C LEU A 53 5.03 23.24 1.17
N GLU A 54 6.32 23.43 1.44
CA GLU A 54 7.38 23.21 0.46
C GLU A 54 7.61 21.73 0.17
N MET A 55 7.57 20.87 1.19
CA MET A 55 7.65 19.42 1.01
C MET A 55 6.50 18.89 0.16
N PHE A 56 5.28 19.40 0.37
CA PHE A 56 4.11 19.03 -0.41
C PHE A 56 4.20 19.53 -1.86
N GLU A 57 4.67 20.76 -2.09
CA GLU A 57 4.92 21.27 -3.45
C GLU A 57 5.98 20.44 -4.19
N LYS A 58 7.11 20.14 -3.54
CA LYS A 58 8.15 19.27 -4.11
C LYS A 58 7.61 17.89 -4.46
N TRP A 59 6.77 17.32 -3.61
CA TRP A 59 6.11 16.05 -3.87
C TRP A 59 5.17 16.11 -5.09
N LEU A 60 4.40 17.20 -5.25
CA LEU A 60 3.53 17.40 -6.41
C LEU A 60 4.32 17.54 -7.71
N GLN A 61 5.43 18.29 -7.68
CA GLN A 61 6.29 18.51 -8.86
C GLN A 61 7.03 17.24 -9.28
N MET A 62 7.46 16.40 -8.33
CA MET A 62 8.06 15.10 -8.61
C MET A 62 7.08 14.19 -9.37
N ARG A 63 5.79 14.25 -9.04
CA ARG A 63 4.77 13.41 -9.66
C ARG A 63 4.45 13.80 -11.11
N ASP A 64 4.66 15.05 -11.50
CA ASP A 64 4.52 15.51 -12.89
C ASP A 64 5.76 15.18 -13.73
N ASN A 65 6.95 15.22 -13.10
CA ASN A 65 8.21 14.79 -13.71
C ASN A 65 8.31 13.27 -13.88
N ASP A 66 7.67 12.47 -13.02
CA ASP A 66 7.62 11.00 -13.14
C ASP A 66 6.83 10.50 -14.38
N LYS A 67 6.25 11.41 -15.19
CA LYS A 67 5.72 11.07 -16.52
C LYS A 67 6.80 11.05 -17.61
N GLN A 68 8.02 11.50 -17.33
CA GLN A 68 9.18 11.35 -18.20
C GLN A 68 10.19 10.41 -17.55
N GLU A 69 10.36 9.25 -18.19
CA GLU A 69 11.25 8.13 -17.88
C GLU A 69 10.60 6.96 -17.13
N GLU A 70 9.88 6.12 -17.89
CA GLU A 70 10.00 4.67 -17.70
C GLU A 70 11.48 4.28 -17.88
N ILE A 71 12.29 4.44 -16.83
CA ILE A 71 13.55 3.71 -16.74
C ILE A 71 13.14 2.27 -16.47
N ALA A 72 12.90 1.52 -17.54
CA ALA A 72 12.95 0.08 -17.48
C ALA A 72 14.29 -0.28 -16.81
N PRO A 73 14.29 -1.01 -15.67
CA PRO A 73 15.54 -1.35 -15.01
C PRO A 73 16.42 -2.09 -16.02
N VAL A 74 17.64 -1.58 -16.22
CA VAL A 74 18.60 -2.17 -17.16
C VAL A 74 18.77 -3.64 -16.80
N PRO A 75 18.68 -4.57 -17.78
CA PRO A 75 18.89 -5.99 -17.53
C PRO A 75 20.25 -6.21 -16.85
N GLY A 76 20.24 -6.74 -15.62
CA GLY A 76 21.44 -6.95 -14.81
C GLY A 76 21.60 -6.02 -13.60
N THR A 77 20.64 -5.13 -13.34
CA THR A 77 20.65 -4.31 -12.12
C THR A 77 20.35 -5.20 -10.91
N HIS A 78 21.30 -5.29 -9.97
CA HIS A 78 21.13 -6.00 -8.71
C HIS A 78 20.77 -4.99 -7.62
N PHE A 79 19.76 -5.31 -6.82
CA PHE A 79 19.45 -4.57 -5.61
C PHE A 79 20.43 -4.96 -4.51
N ASN A 80 21.04 -3.98 -3.84
CA ASN A 80 21.69 -4.23 -2.56
C ASN A 80 20.62 -4.20 -1.48
N VAL A 81 20.26 -5.38 -0.97
CA VAL A 81 19.16 -5.58 -0.02
C VAL A 81 19.28 -4.73 1.25
N GLU A 82 20.52 -4.39 1.66
CA GLU A 82 20.73 -3.58 2.85
C GLU A 82 20.45 -2.10 2.65
N LYS A 83 20.74 -1.56 1.47
CA LYS A 83 20.65 -0.13 1.16
C LYS A 83 19.36 0.24 0.41
N ASP A 84 18.86 -0.66 -0.42
CA ASP A 84 17.80 -0.37 -1.39
C ASP A 84 16.46 -1.02 -1.03
N TRP A 85 16.29 -1.41 0.24
CA TRP A 85 15.13 -2.21 0.64
C TRP A 85 13.79 -1.57 0.29
N ARG A 86 13.67 -0.27 0.56
CA ARG A 86 12.44 0.46 0.29
C ARG A 86 12.13 0.49 -1.20
N VAL A 87 13.15 0.77 -2.02
CA VAL A 87 13.05 0.79 -3.49
C VAL A 87 12.64 -0.59 -4.01
N LEU A 88 13.20 -1.66 -3.45
CA LEU A 88 12.80 -3.03 -3.79
C LEU A 88 11.33 -3.30 -3.47
N LEU A 89 10.86 -2.96 -2.27
CA LEU A 89 9.45 -3.15 -1.92
C LEU A 89 8.52 -2.33 -2.82
N GLU A 90 8.90 -1.08 -3.11
CA GLU A 90 8.15 -0.19 -4.01
C GLU A 90 8.10 -0.77 -5.44
N ASP A 91 9.20 -1.32 -5.97
CA ASP A 91 9.22 -1.97 -7.29
C ASP A 91 8.34 -3.22 -7.34
N ILE A 92 8.39 -4.07 -6.30
CA ILE A 92 7.51 -5.25 -6.18
C ILE A 92 6.04 -4.81 -6.16
N CYS A 93 5.68 -3.85 -5.31
CA CYS A 93 4.32 -3.34 -5.21
C CYS A 93 3.82 -2.76 -6.54
N ARG A 94 4.64 -1.96 -7.23
CA ARG A 94 4.32 -1.39 -8.55
C ARG A 94 4.04 -2.47 -9.60
N ARG A 95 4.84 -3.55 -9.63
CA ARG A 95 4.62 -4.69 -10.53
C ARG A 95 3.33 -5.43 -10.19
N VAL A 96 3.09 -5.66 -8.91
CA VAL A 96 1.86 -6.32 -8.42
C VAL A 96 0.61 -5.54 -8.81
N GLU A 97 0.62 -4.21 -8.63
CA GLU A 97 -0.47 -3.32 -9.09
C GLU A 97 -0.71 -3.48 -10.59
N LYS A 98 0.36 -3.43 -11.40
CA LYS A 98 0.27 -3.61 -12.86
C LYS A 98 -0.32 -4.97 -13.23
N TYR A 99 0.03 -6.05 -12.54
CA TYR A 99 -0.46 -7.39 -12.85
C TYR A 99 -1.90 -7.61 -12.41
N LEU A 100 -2.29 -7.10 -11.25
CA LEU A 100 -3.67 -7.16 -10.77
C LEU A 100 -4.60 -6.29 -11.61
N MET A 101 -4.16 -5.11 -12.03
CA MET A 101 -4.93 -4.23 -12.91
C MET A 101 -5.25 -4.89 -14.25
N LYS A 102 -4.30 -5.64 -14.84
CA LYS A 102 -4.54 -6.44 -16.04
C LYS A 102 -5.58 -7.55 -15.85
N ARG A 103 -5.86 -7.94 -14.61
CA ARG A 103 -6.89 -8.91 -14.21
C ARG A 103 -8.17 -8.24 -13.68
N GLY A 104 -8.31 -6.92 -13.86
CA GLY A 104 -9.49 -6.17 -13.42
C GLY A 104 -9.53 -5.87 -11.92
N ILE A 105 -8.46 -6.17 -11.15
CA ILE A 105 -8.39 -5.86 -9.72
C ILE A 105 -7.60 -4.57 -9.52
N VAL A 106 -8.28 -3.53 -9.04
CA VAL A 106 -7.65 -2.26 -8.70
C VAL A 106 -7.17 -2.32 -7.25
N ILE A 107 -5.87 -2.20 -7.03
CA ILE A 107 -5.26 -2.15 -5.70
C ILE A 107 -4.36 -0.92 -5.61
N LYS A 108 -4.22 -0.35 -4.40
CA LYS A 108 -3.34 0.80 -4.15
C LYS A 108 -2.29 0.47 -3.11
N CYS A 109 -1.04 0.77 -3.41
CA CYS A 109 0.08 0.72 -2.50
C CYS A 109 0.09 1.97 -1.61
N LEU A 110 0.13 1.75 -0.31
CA LEU A 110 0.11 2.77 0.73
C LEU A 110 1.20 2.47 1.76
N SER A 111 1.76 3.52 2.36
CA SER A 111 2.66 3.35 3.51
C SER A 111 1.93 2.70 4.68
N ALA A 112 2.58 1.71 5.30
CA ALA A 112 2.07 1.03 6.50
C ALA A 112 2.00 1.95 7.74
N ALA A 113 2.56 3.17 7.68
CA ALA A 113 2.44 4.17 8.73
C ALA A 113 0.98 4.47 9.10
N ARG A 114 0.06 4.36 8.15
CA ARG A 114 -1.39 4.53 8.37
C ARG A 114 -2.00 3.48 9.31
N TRP A 115 -1.35 2.33 9.49
CA TRP A 115 -1.75 1.25 10.41
C TRP A 115 -0.78 1.15 11.61
N GLY A 116 -0.20 2.28 12.02
CA GLY A 116 0.65 2.36 13.21
C GLY A 116 2.06 1.77 13.05
N GLN A 117 2.46 1.38 11.83
CA GLN A 117 3.80 0.88 11.55
C GLN A 117 4.66 2.00 10.94
N ALA A 118 5.07 2.95 11.76
CA ALA A 118 5.79 4.16 11.32
C ALA A 118 7.23 3.88 10.80
N LYS A 119 7.81 2.70 11.08
CA LYS A 119 9.16 2.35 10.63
C LYS A 119 9.10 1.69 9.25
N GLY A 120 9.46 2.43 8.20
CA GLY A 120 9.32 2.17 6.75
C GLY A 120 9.91 0.88 6.17
N SER A 121 9.60 -0.26 6.78
CA SER A 121 9.96 -1.61 6.35
C SER A 121 8.76 -2.39 5.82
N ALA A 122 7.60 -1.73 5.69
CA ALA A 122 6.36 -2.33 5.25
C ALA A 122 5.56 -1.39 4.34
N LEU A 123 4.97 -1.97 3.30
CA LEU A 123 3.98 -1.36 2.42
C LEU A 123 2.68 -2.16 2.51
N CYS A 124 1.55 -1.48 2.36
CA CYS A 124 0.23 -2.09 2.33
C CYS A 124 -0.36 -1.97 0.93
N LEU A 125 -0.92 -3.05 0.41
CA LEU A 125 -1.70 -3.08 -0.82
C LEU A 125 -3.18 -3.22 -0.44
N VAL A 126 -3.97 -2.21 -0.79
CA VAL A 126 -5.33 -2.02 -0.27
C VAL A 126 -6.33 -1.90 -1.41
N LEU A 127 -7.45 -2.59 -1.28
CA LEU A 127 -8.57 -2.48 -2.22
C LEU A 127 -9.34 -1.18 -1.92
N PRO A 128 -9.76 -0.39 -2.92
CA PRO A 128 -10.41 0.91 -2.70
C PRO A 128 -11.64 0.86 -1.79
N ASP A 129 -12.40 -0.22 -1.88
CA ASP A 129 -13.65 -0.50 -1.19
C ASP A 129 -13.47 -1.21 0.16
N ARG A 130 -12.28 -1.74 0.46
CA ARG A 130 -12.01 -2.52 1.69
C ARG A 130 -10.68 -2.13 2.30
N ARG A 131 -10.76 -1.39 3.42
CA ARG A 131 -9.58 -0.85 4.14
C ARG A 131 -9.22 -1.61 5.41
N ASP A 132 -10.17 -2.37 5.92
CA ASP A 132 -10.08 -3.27 7.07
C ASP A 132 -9.39 -4.59 6.71
N ILE A 133 -9.50 -5.00 5.45
CA ILE A 133 -8.79 -6.15 4.88
C ILE A 133 -7.75 -5.64 3.89
N PHE A 134 -6.48 -5.99 4.11
CA PHE A 134 -5.40 -5.51 3.25
C PHE A 134 -4.26 -6.52 3.18
N TYR A 135 -3.44 -6.37 2.16
CA TYR A 135 -2.20 -7.13 2.05
C TYR A 135 -1.05 -6.28 2.55
N ARG A 136 -0.10 -6.88 3.25
CA ARG A 136 1.10 -6.22 3.76
C ARG A 136 2.33 -6.91 3.23
N LEU A 137 3.21 -6.14 2.61
CA LEU A 137 4.53 -6.57 2.19
C LEU A 137 5.58 -5.96 3.12
N CYS A 138 6.39 -6.77 3.78
CA CYS A 138 7.34 -6.27 4.77
C CYS A 138 8.68 -7.02 4.78
N ARG A 139 9.72 -6.32 5.23
CA ARG A 139 10.96 -6.97 5.66
C ARG A 139 10.77 -7.59 7.01
N THR A 140 11.31 -8.79 7.19
CA THR A 140 11.52 -9.29 8.53
C THR A 140 12.72 -10.23 8.60
N GLN A 141 13.21 -10.44 9.81
CA GLN A 141 14.20 -11.45 10.12
C GLN A 141 13.66 -12.21 11.34
N PRO A 142 12.90 -13.30 11.12
CA PRO A 142 12.27 -14.03 12.19
C PRO A 142 13.29 -14.55 13.20
N ARG A 143 12.96 -14.52 14.49
CA ARG A 143 13.82 -15.10 15.56
C ARG A 143 13.56 -16.58 15.82
N LYS A 144 12.46 -17.12 15.26
CA LYS A 144 11.96 -18.48 15.47
C LYS A 144 11.29 -18.95 14.17
N GLY A 145 11.16 -20.26 14.01
CA GLY A 145 10.52 -20.89 12.85
C GLY A 145 11.50 -21.25 11.73
N PRO A 146 11.00 -21.69 10.56
CA PRO A 146 11.82 -22.24 9.48
C PRO A 146 12.79 -21.21 8.87
N TYR A 147 12.43 -19.93 8.88
CA TYR A 147 13.28 -18.83 8.39
C TYR A 147 14.03 -18.11 9.52
N SER A 148 14.25 -18.77 10.66
CA SER A 148 14.92 -18.17 11.81
C SER A 148 16.32 -17.65 11.44
N GLY A 149 16.58 -16.38 11.75
CA GLY A 149 17.86 -15.72 11.46
C GLY A 149 18.03 -15.27 10.00
N GLN A 150 17.10 -15.60 9.10
CA GLN A 150 17.20 -15.25 7.67
C GLN A 150 16.43 -13.96 7.36
N LYS A 151 17.01 -13.10 6.50
CA LYS A 151 16.30 -11.93 5.95
C LYS A 151 15.29 -12.42 4.93
N ILE A 152 14.02 -12.04 5.10
CA ILE A 152 12.94 -12.43 4.19
C ILE A 152 12.08 -11.23 3.78
N ILE A 153 11.48 -11.30 2.60
CA ILE A 153 10.25 -10.57 2.28
C ILE A 153 9.09 -11.41 2.75
N LYS A 154 8.15 -10.80 3.47
CA LYS A 154 6.93 -11.44 3.91
C LYS A 154 5.73 -10.72 3.33
N GLY A 155 4.93 -11.44 2.55
CA GLY A 155 3.59 -11.02 2.11
C GLY A 155 2.55 -11.58 3.06
N GLU A 156 1.62 -10.75 3.53
CA GLU A 156 0.58 -11.16 4.47
C GLU A 156 -0.78 -10.68 3.99
N LEU A 157 -1.79 -11.52 4.06
CA LEU A 157 -3.19 -11.09 4.04
C LEU A 157 -3.60 -10.83 5.50
N VAL A 158 -3.95 -9.59 5.81
CA VAL A 158 -4.34 -9.15 7.16
C VAL A 158 -5.86 -9.11 7.27
N LEU A 159 -6.39 -9.91 8.20
CA LEU A 159 -7.83 -10.08 8.47
C LEU A 159 -8.14 -9.85 9.96
N ASP A 160 -7.30 -9.06 10.64
CA ASP A 160 -7.42 -8.79 12.08
C ASP A 160 -8.83 -8.22 12.37
N GLY A 161 -9.58 -8.84 13.29
CA GLY A 161 -10.99 -8.51 13.56
C GLY A 161 -12.04 -9.31 12.78
N HIS A 162 -11.65 -10.09 11.76
CA HIS A 162 -12.57 -10.83 10.88
C HIS A 162 -12.53 -12.36 11.10
N LYS A 163 -12.48 -12.82 12.36
CA LYS A 163 -12.34 -14.26 12.70
C LYS A 163 -13.39 -15.13 12.02
N HIS A 164 -14.66 -14.88 12.34
CA HIS A 164 -15.78 -15.71 11.90
C HIS A 164 -16.28 -15.33 10.52
N SER A 165 -16.15 -14.05 10.16
CA SER A 165 -16.62 -13.54 8.88
C SER A 165 -15.71 -13.94 7.71
N LEU A 166 -14.39 -14.03 7.90
CA LEU A 166 -13.47 -14.29 6.78
C LEU A 166 -12.41 -15.33 7.11
N PHE A 167 -11.72 -15.20 8.25
CA PHE A 167 -10.54 -16.02 8.52
C PHE A 167 -10.87 -17.52 8.62
N LEU A 168 -11.87 -17.89 9.42
CA LEU A 168 -12.30 -19.28 9.55
C LEU A 168 -12.87 -19.85 8.23
N PRO A 169 -13.76 -19.14 7.51
CA PRO A 169 -14.18 -19.59 6.18
C PRO A 169 -13.01 -19.79 5.19
N LEU A 170 -12.09 -18.84 5.09
CA LEU A 170 -10.90 -18.98 4.25
C LEU A 170 -10.03 -20.18 4.66
N LEU A 171 -9.94 -20.44 5.95
CA LEU A 171 -9.21 -21.59 6.46
C LEU A 171 -9.80 -22.92 5.97
N HIS A 172 -11.12 -23.03 5.80
CA HIS A 172 -11.75 -24.22 5.22
C HIS A 172 -11.35 -24.43 3.75
N HIS A 173 -11.07 -23.34 3.02
CA HIS A 173 -10.59 -23.37 1.63
C HIS A 173 -9.06 -23.39 1.51
N GLN A 174 -8.31 -23.49 2.62
CA GLN A 174 -6.85 -23.35 2.58
C GLN A 174 -6.20 -24.36 1.62
N ALA A 175 -6.57 -25.64 1.70
CA ALA A 175 -5.99 -26.67 0.83
C ALA A 175 -6.26 -26.41 -0.66
N GLU A 176 -7.45 -25.88 -0.99
CA GLU A 176 -7.83 -25.54 -2.36
C GLU A 176 -7.04 -24.32 -2.87
N MET A 177 -6.90 -23.30 -2.03
CA MET A 177 -6.05 -22.13 -2.32
C MET A 177 -4.60 -22.54 -2.53
N GLU A 178 -4.03 -23.37 -1.65
CA GLU A 178 -2.65 -23.85 -1.76
C GLU A 178 -2.43 -24.69 -3.03
N HIS A 179 -3.40 -25.53 -3.40
CA HIS A 179 -3.35 -26.28 -4.65
C HIS A 179 -3.30 -25.36 -5.87
N ARG A 180 -4.11 -24.28 -5.89
CA ARG A 180 -4.11 -23.29 -6.98
C ARG A 180 -2.83 -22.46 -7.02
N LEU A 181 -2.27 -22.15 -5.87
CA LEU A 181 -1.05 -21.34 -5.73
C LEU A 181 0.22 -22.14 -6.01
N GLY A 182 0.19 -23.46 -5.82
CA GLY A 182 1.37 -24.31 -5.92
C GLY A 182 2.34 -24.19 -4.74
N PHE A 183 1.92 -23.51 -3.66
CA PHE A 183 2.71 -23.35 -2.43
C PHE A 183 1.81 -23.30 -1.19
N ARG A 184 2.40 -23.55 -0.02
CA ARG A 184 1.69 -23.54 1.27
C ARG A 184 1.50 -22.12 1.80
N LEU A 185 0.34 -21.88 2.41
CA LEU A 185 0.03 -20.65 3.13
C LEU A 185 0.39 -20.83 4.61
N GLU A 186 1.29 -19.98 5.10
CA GLU A 186 1.62 -19.95 6.52
C GLU A 186 0.56 -19.18 7.31
N ARG A 187 0.41 -19.53 8.59
CA ARG A 187 -0.50 -18.88 9.52
C ARG A 187 0.25 -18.33 10.73
N GLU A 188 -0.42 -17.48 11.50
CA GLU A 188 0.00 -17.23 12.86
C GLU A 188 -0.15 -18.50 13.71
N SER A 189 0.64 -18.65 14.77
CA SER A 189 0.41 -19.73 15.74
C SER A 189 -0.96 -19.56 16.40
N THR A 190 -1.63 -20.64 16.80
CA THR A 190 -2.94 -20.61 17.46
C THR A 190 -3.00 -19.60 18.63
N ARG A 191 -1.95 -19.56 19.47
CA ARG A 191 -1.84 -18.60 20.58
C ARG A 191 -1.85 -17.14 20.14
N VAL A 192 -1.33 -16.83 18.96
CA VAL A 192 -1.33 -15.47 18.38
C VAL A 192 -2.69 -15.19 17.74
N GLU A 193 -3.31 -16.16 17.08
CA GLU A 193 -4.65 -16.02 16.52
C GLU A 193 -5.70 -15.76 17.61
N GLU A 194 -5.56 -16.39 18.78
CA GLU A 194 -6.40 -16.12 19.96
C GLU A 194 -6.36 -14.66 20.42
N THR A 195 -5.28 -13.91 20.08
CA THR A 195 -5.17 -12.48 20.37
C THR A 195 -5.85 -11.58 19.32
N GLY A 196 -6.57 -12.16 18.36
CA GLY A 196 -7.28 -11.41 17.32
C GLY A 196 -6.45 -11.14 16.05
N LYS A 197 -5.26 -11.75 15.92
CA LYS A 197 -4.37 -11.58 14.78
C LYS A 197 -4.56 -12.71 13.78
N TYR A 198 -5.30 -12.44 12.71
CA TYR A 198 -5.74 -13.44 11.73
C TYR A 198 -5.08 -13.16 10.40
N ARG A 199 -4.08 -13.97 10.03
CA ARG A 199 -3.24 -13.69 8.85
C ARG A 199 -2.83 -14.96 8.12
N PHE A 200 -2.90 -14.90 6.80
CA PHE A 200 -2.22 -15.83 5.91
C PHE A 200 -0.93 -15.18 5.40
N LYS A 201 0.13 -15.96 5.24
CA LYS A 201 1.45 -15.45 4.95
C LYS A 201 2.15 -16.27 3.88
N ILE A 202 2.98 -15.57 3.11
CA ILE A 202 3.96 -16.13 2.20
C ILE A 202 5.32 -15.49 2.51
N CYS A 203 6.38 -16.28 2.43
CA CYS A 203 7.72 -15.88 2.83
C CYS A 203 8.68 -16.12 1.65
N PHE A 204 9.48 -15.11 1.33
CA PHE A 204 10.50 -15.16 0.28
C PHE A 204 11.87 -14.98 0.93
N PRO A 205 12.65 -16.06 1.10
CA PRO A 205 14.04 -15.97 1.55
C PRO A 205 14.85 -15.12 0.60
N LEU A 206 15.69 -14.25 1.16
CA LEU A 206 16.51 -13.36 0.36
C LEU A 206 17.99 -13.68 0.49
N ASN A 207 18.65 -13.68 -0.66
CA ASN A 207 20.10 -13.63 -0.74
C ASN A 207 20.59 -12.17 -0.58
N GLU A 208 21.89 -11.99 -0.34
CA GLU A 208 22.49 -10.66 -0.17
C GLU A 208 22.28 -9.73 -1.38
N ARG A 209 22.11 -10.32 -2.57
CA ARG A 209 21.81 -9.61 -3.82
C ARG A 209 20.53 -10.19 -4.41
N ILE A 210 19.60 -9.30 -4.76
CA ILE A 210 18.35 -9.63 -5.43
C ILE A 210 18.45 -9.10 -6.85
N SER A 211 18.28 -9.96 -7.83
CA SER A 211 18.22 -9.56 -9.24
C SER A 211 16.85 -9.01 -9.61
N THR A 212 16.76 -8.33 -10.74
CA THR A 212 15.46 -7.94 -11.32
C THR A 212 14.55 -9.15 -11.58
N ARG A 213 15.11 -10.32 -11.89
CA ARG A 213 14.35 -11.57 -12.10
C ARG A 213 13.73 -12.07 -10.80
N ASP A 214 14.46 -11.98 -9.69
CA ASP A 214 13.94 -12.36 -8.37
C ASP A 214 12.81 -11.42 -7.95
N CYS A 215 12.96 -10.11 -8.18
CA CYS A 215 11.91 -9.12 -7.95
C CYS A 215 10.64 -9.45 -8.77
N GLU A 216 10.82 -9.79 -10.05
CA GLU A 216 9.74 -10.20 -10.95
C GLU A 216 9.02 -11.45 -10.45
N GLU A 217 9.76 -12.47 -10.01
CA GLU A 217 9.19 -13.70 -9.49
C GLU A 217 8.40 -13.47 -8.19
N ILE A 218 8.94 -12.69 -7.26
CA ILE A 218 8.25 -12.32 -6.02
C ILE A 218 6.97 -11.55 -6.34
N ALA A 219 7.02 -10.59 -7.26
CA ALA A 219 5.84 -9.84 -7.67
C ALA A 219 4.77 -10.76 -8.28
N ARG A 220 5.15 -11.72 -9.15
CA ARG A 220 4.20 -12.68 -9.72
C ARG A 220 3.56 -13.56 -8.65
N LEU A 221 4.36 -14.12 -7.74
CA LEU A 221 3.83 -14.97 -6.66
C LEU A 221 2.91 -14.18 -5.70
N LEU A 222 3.27 -12.93 -5.39
CA LEU A 222 2.44 -12.05 -4.58
C LEU A 222 1.14 -11.68 -5.29
N THR A 223 1.17 -11.46 -6.61
CA THR A 223 -0.03 -11.27 -7.43
C THR A 223 -0.93 -12.49 -7.38
N GLU A 224 -0.40 -13.70 -7.57
CA GLU A 224 -1.22 -14.92 -7.50
C GLU A 224 -1.83 -15.11 -6.11
N PHE A 225 -1.03 -14.88 -5.06
CA PHE A 225 -1.53 -14.91 -3.68
C PHE A 225 -2.72 -13.98 -3.51
N ILE A 226 -2.57 -12.70 -3.87
CA ILE A 226 -3.64 -11.70 -3.76
C ILE A 226 -4.87 -12.10 -4.59
N PHE A 227 -4.65 -12.50 -5.84
CA PHE A 227 -5.71 -12.85 -6.77
C PHE A 227 -6.55 -14.02 -6.25
N VAL A 228 -5.89 -15.12 -5.87
CA VAL A 228 -6.57 -16.31 -5.36
C VAL A 228 -7.29 -15.99 -4.06
N THR A 229 -6.64 -15.37 -3.08
CA THR A 229 -7.31 -15.08 -1.80
C THR A 229 -8.46 -14.09 -1.96
N HIS A 230 -8.33 -13.11 -2.86
CA HIS A 230 -9.41 -12.18 -3.19
C HIS A 230 -10.65 -12.90 -3.74
N GLU A 231 -10.49 -13.83 -4.68
CA GLU A 231 -11.62 -14.61 -5.20
C GLU A 231 -12.37 -15.39 -4.12
N TYR A 232 -11.65 -16.02 -3.18
CA TYR A 232 -12.34 -16.73 -2.08
C TYR A 232 -13.00 -15.77 -1.10
N ILE A 233 -12.41 -14.60 -0.85
CA ILE A 233 -13.05 -13.56 -0.03
C ILE A 233 -14.37 -13.13 -0.68
N GLU A 234 -14.40 -12.88 -2.00
CA GLU A 234 -15.64 -12.56 -2.71
C GLU A 234 -16.67 -13.68 -2.61
N LYS A 235 -16.28 -14.93 -2.89
CA LYS A 235 -17.18 -16.10 -2.75
C LYS A 235 -17.79 -16.19 -1.35
N ILE A 236 -17.00 -15.98 -0.30
CA ILE A 236 -17.46 -16.02 1.09
C ILE A 236 -18.45 -14.88 1.37
N ASN A 237 -18.28 -13.71 0.76
CA ASN A 237 -19.19 -12.58 0.96
C ASN A 237 -20.48 -12.74 0.17
N GLU A 238 -20.41 -13.21 -1.08
CA GLU A 238 -21.59 -13.54 -1.90
C GLU A 238 -22.50 -14.56 -1.21
N ALA A 239 -21.91 -15.61 -0.62
CA ALA A 239 -22.65 -16.65 0.11
C ALA A 239 -23.35 -16.15 1.39
N LYS A 240 -23.01 -14.96 1.91
CA LYS A 240 -23.72 -14.35 3.04
C LYS A 240 -24.86 -13.42 2.62
N THR A 241 -24.83 -12.93 1.39
CA THR A 241 -25.81 -11.99 0.86
C THR A 241 -26.92 -12.64 0.04
N GLY A 242 -26.76 -13.92 -0.32
CA GLY A 242 -27.82 -14.76 -0.91
C GLY A 242 -28.56 -15.57 0.14
#